data_AF-A0A7Y0B6W6-F1
#
_entry.id   AF-A0A7Y0B6W6-F1
#
_cell.length_a   1.000
_cell.length_b   1.000
_cell.length_c   1.000
_cell.angle_alpha   90.00
_cell.angle_beta   90.00
_cell.angle_gamma   90.00
#
_symmetry.space_group_name_H-M   'P 1'
#
loop_
_entity.id
_entity.type
_entity.pdbx_description
1 polymer ?
#
loop_
_entity_poly.entity_id
_entity_poly.type
_entity_poly.pdbx_seq_one_letter_code
_entity_poly.pdbx_strand_id
1 'polypeptide(L)' 'MDTTALDAAARRYRRAEAALDRARAELITEVVAVLEGNEERGAQADVARRTGWSREQIRQIMQRNAETKRAESASTE' A
#
# COMPACT_ATOMS: atom_id res chain seq x y z
N MET A 1 -27.77 -4.16 -29.44
CA MET A 1 -26.37 -3.70 -29.32
C MET A 1 -25.59 -4.85 -28.72
N ASP A 2 -24.52 -5.33 -29.36
CA ASP A 2 -23.70 -6.38 -28.78
C ASP A 2 -22.71 -5.76 -27.78
N THR A 3 -22.96 -5.99 -26.50
CA THR A 3 -22.14 -5.46 -25.38
C THR A 3 -21.08 -6.44 -24.92
N THR A 4 -20.96 -7.61 -25.56
CA THR A 4 -20.03 -8.68 -25.13
C THR A 4 -18.59 -8.20 -25.05
N ALA A 5 -18.15 -7.39 -26.03
CA ALA A 5 -16.81 -6.81 -26.04
C ALA A 5 -16.60 -5.80 -24.89
N LEU A 6 -17.61 -5.00 -24.58
CA LEU A 6 -17.59 -4.03 -23.48
C LEU A 6 -17.52 -4.75 -22.13
N ASP A 7 -18.34 -5.78 -21.93
CA ASP A 7 -18.37 -6.56 -20.69
C ASP A 7 -17.04 -7.30 -20.45
N ALA A 8 -16.43 -7.82 -21.51
CA ALA A 8 -15.10 -8.43 -21.45
C ALA A 8 -14.01 -7.41 -21.07
N ALA A 9 -14.04 -6.21 -21.67
CA ALA A 9 -13.12 -5.13 -21.35
C ALA A 9 -13.26 -4.67 -19.89
N ALA A 10 -14.50 -4.48 -19.41
CA ALA A 10 -14.79 -4.09 -18.03
C ALA A 10 -14.31 -5.14 -17.01
N ARG A 11 -14.47 -6.44 -17.31
CA ARG A 11 -13.91 -7.51 -16.46
C ARG A 11 -12.40 -7.48 -16.41
N ARG A 12 -11.72 -7.27 -17.54
CA ARG A 12 -10.25 -7.17 -17.59
C ARG A 12 -9.75 -5.98 -16.78
N TYR A 13 -10.41 -4.84 -16.92
CA TYR A 13 -10.10 -3.63 -16.16
C TYR A 13 -10.17 -3.88 -14.64
N ARG A 14 -11.29 -4.38 -14.14
CA ARG A 14 -11.46 -4.69 -12.70
C ARG A 14 -10.43 -5.68 -12.18
N ARG A 15 -10.06 -6.68 -13.00
CA ARG A 15 -9.02 -7.64 -12.63
C ARG A 15 -7.64 -6.97 -12.54
N ALA A 16 -7.32 -6.06 -13.44
CA ALA A 16 -6.07 -5.32 -13.41
C ALA A 16 -6.01 -4.38 -12.20
N GLU A 17 -7.12 -3.70 -11.85
CA GLU A 17 -7.22 -2.91 -10.62
C GLU A 17 -6.99 -3.76 -9.38
N ALA A 18 -7.68 -4.91 -9.26
CA ALA A 18 -7.48 -5.80 -8.11
C ALA A 18 -6.03 -6.32 -8.00
N ALA A 19 -5.37 -6.59 -9.13
CA ALA A 19 -3.97 -6.98 -9.16
C ALA A 19 -3.04 -5.83 -8.74
N LEU A 20 -3.33 -4.61 -9.18
CA LEU A 20 -2.59 -3.41 -8.79
C LEU A 20 -2.75 -3.12 -7.30
N ASP A 21 -3.96 -3.24 -6.76
CA ASP A 21 -4.22 -3.02 -5.35
C ASP A 21 -3.51 -4.05 -4.47
N ARG A 22 -3.47 -5.32 -4.93
CA ARG A 22 -2.66 -6.35 -4.27
C ARG A 22 -1.18 -6.01 -4.27
N ALA A 23 -0.63 -5.64 -5.42
CA ALA A 23 0.79 -5.27 -5.54
C ALA A 23 1.12 -4.03 -4.69
N ARG A 24 0.20 -3.07 -4.58
CA ARG A 24 0.34 -1.92 -3.69
C ARG A 24 0.33 -2.33 -2.22
N ALA A 25 -0.54 -3.24 -1.81
CA ALA A 25 -0.59 -3.74 -0.44
C ALA A 25 0.72 -4.47 -0.08
N GLU A 26 1.22 -5.33 -0.96
CA GLU A 26 2.50 -6.02 -0.79
C GLU A 26 3.66 -5.01 -0.65
N LEU A 27 3.71 -3.97 -1.50
CA LEU A 27 4.70 -2.92 -1.39
C LEU A 27 4.61 -2.13 -0.07
N ILE A 28 3.38 -1.84 0.41
CA ILE A 28 3.17 -1.17 1.70
C ILE A 28 3.71 -2.03 2.84
N THR A 29 3.45 -3.33 2.85
CA THR A 29 3.95 -4.26 3.87
C THR A 29 5.48 -4.23 3.95
N GLU A 30 6.16 -4.30 2.80
CA GLU A 30 7.62 -4.24 2.76
C GLU A 30 8.17 -2.87 3.21
N VAL A 31 7.52 -1.77 2.81
CA VAL A 31 7.90 -0.42 3.25
C VAL A 31 7.79 -0.28 4.76
N VAL A 32 6.68 -0.76 5.35
CA VAL A 32 6.49 -0.75 6.80
C VAL A 32 7.56 -1.58 7.49
N ALA A 33 7.81 -2.80 7.03
CA ALA A 33 8.83 -3.68 7.62
C ALA A 33 10.23 -3.04 7.61
N VAL A 34 10.61 -2.41 6.50
CA VAL A 34 11.89 -1.69 6.39
C VAL A 34 11.97 -0.52 7.36
N LEU A 35 10.90 0.27 7.50
CA LEU A 35 10.91 1.48 8.34
C LEU A 35 10.75 1.18 9.83
N GLU A 36 10.09 0.08 10.21
CA GLU A 36 10.01 -0.36 11.60
C GLU A 36 11.32 -1.01 12.08
N GLY A 37 12.01 -1.72 11.19
CA GLY A 37 13.29 -2.37 11.50
C GLY A 37 14.52 -1.45 11.38
N ASN A 38 14.35 -0.20 10.91
CA ASN A 38 15.47 0.69 10.64
C ASN A 38 15.24 2.10 11.23
N GLU A 39 15.93 2.38 12.34
CA GLU A 39 15.91 3.69 13.03
C GLU A 39 16.88 4.72 12.42
N GLU A 40 17.60 4.39 11.33
CA GLU A 40 18.54 5.31 10.71
C GLU A 40 17.82 6.57 10.21
N ARG A 41 18.41 7.73 10.56
CA ARG A 41 18.03 9.05 10.04
C ARG A 41 18.32 9.13 8.53
N GLY A 42 17.48 8.50 7.72
CA GLY A 42 17.63 8.41 6.27
C GLY A 42 16.75 7.36 5.59
N ALA A 43 16.25 6.36 6.34
CA ALA A 43 15.49 5.24 5.77
C ALA A 43 14.26 5.70 4.96
N GLN A 44 13.50 6.68 5.45
CA GLN A 44 12.35 7.24 4.71
C GLN A 44 12.74 7.90 3.39
N ALA A 45 13.90 8.56 3.33
CA ALA A 45 14.37 9.18 2.10
C ALA A 45 14.81 8.13 1.07
N ASP A 46 15.40 7.04 1.53
CA ASP A 46 15.78 5.94 0.64
C ASP A 46 14.56 5.20 0.09
N VAL A 47 13.59 4.89 0.96
CA VAL A 47 12.31 4.30 0.56
C VAL A 47 11.60 5.18 -0.47
N ALA A 48 11.52 6.49 -0.24
CA ALA A 48 10.92 7.45 -1.19
C ALA A 48 11.56 7.36 -2.58
N ARG A 49 12.89 7.26 -2.64
CA ARG A 49 13.61 7.13 -3.91
C ARG A 49 13.33 5.81 -4.62
N ARG A 50 13.20 4.70 -3.89
CA ARG A 50 12.98 3.37 -4.46
C ARG A 50 11.54 3.17 -4.94
N THR A 51 10.57 3.66 -4.18
CA THR A 51 9.14 3.47 -4.50
C THR A 51 8.58 4.55 -5.41
N GLY A 52 9.29 5.68 -5.53
CA GLY A 52 8.79 6.88 -6.22
C GLY A 52 7.72 7.64 -5.42
N TRP A 53 7.45 7.22 -4.18
CA TRP A 53 6.52 7.93 -3.30
C TRP A 53 7.16 9.16 -2.68
N SER A 54 6.33 10.15 -2.40
CA SER A 54 6.75 11.28 -1.59
C SER A 54 6.94 10.86 -0.13
N ARG A 55 7.75 11.62 0.60
CA ARG A 55 7.89 11.44 2.05
C ARG A 55 6.55 11.59 2.78
N GLU A 56 5.65 12.40 2.24
CA GLU A 56 4.29 12.56 2.75
C GLU A 56 3.49 11.26 2.65
N GLN A 57 3.49 10.62 1.48
CA GLN A 57 2.82 9.34 1.26
C GLN A 57 3.36 8.26 2.21
N ILE A 58 4.68 8.19 2.39
CA ILE A 58 5.31 7.26 3.33
C ILE A 58 4.88 7.54 4.78
N ARG A 59 4.82 8.81 5.18
CA ARG A 59 4.35 9.17 6.54
C ARG A 59 2.90 8.75 6.77
N GLN A 60 2.02 8.97 5.79
CA GLN A 60 0.62 8.56 5.88
C GLN A 60 0.46 7.04 5.99
N ILE A 61 1.29 6.28 5.26
CA ILE A 61 1.33 4.82 5.36
C ILE A 61 1.71 4.39 6.78
N MET A 62 2.79 4.96 7.33
CA MET A 62 3.25 4.64 8.69
C MET A 62 2.23 5.03 9.76
N GLN A 63 1.59 6.21 9.61
CA GLN A 63 0.53 6.64 10.51
C GLN A 63 -0.65 5.68 10.49
N ARG A 64 -1.13 5.32 9.29
CA ARG A 64 -2.25 4.38 9.13
C ARG A 64 -1.92 3.01 9.73
N ASN A 65 -0.70 2.51 9.52
CA ASN A 65 -0.25 1.25 10.11
C ASN A 65 -0.25 1.33 11.65
N ALA A 66 0.22 2.44 12.22
CA ALA A 66 0.18 2.65 13.67
C ALA A 66 -1.25 2.73 14.22
N GLU A 67 -2.18 3.35 13.49
CA GLU A 67 -3.60 3.40 13.83
C GLU A 67 -4.25 2.02 13.77
N THR A 68 -3.97 1.23 12.74
CA THR A 68 -4.44 -0.16 12.60
C THR A 68 -3.95 -1.03 13.76
N LYS A 69 -2.66 -0.97 14.11
CA LYS A 69 -2.11 -1.72 15.25
C LYS A 69 -2.78 -1.35 16.57
N ARG A 70 -3.06 -0.06 16.82
CA ARG A 70 -3.77 0.39 18.03
C ARG A 70 -5.21 -0.15 18.09
N ALA A 71 -5.92 -0.14 16.95
CA ALA A 71 -7.28 -0.66 16.88
C ALA A 71 -7.34 -2.18 17.14
N GLU A 72 -6.35 -2.92 16.66
CA GLU A 72 -6.20 -4.36 16.92
C GLU A 72 -5.93 -4.66 18.41
N SER A 73 -5.02 -3.90 19.03
CA SER A 73 -4.74 -4.02 20.47
C SER A 73 -5.97 -3.70 21.34
N ALA A 74 -6.72 -2.64 20.99
CA ALA A 74 -7.91 -2.22 21.74
C ALA A 74 -9.14 -3.12 21.56
N SER A 75 -9.14 -4.03 20.57
CA SER A 75 -10.22 -5.01 20.37
C SER A 75 -9.96 -6.33 21.10
N THR A 76 -8.78 -6.49 21.70
CA THR A 76 -8.33 -7.73 22.36
C THR A 76 -8.40 -7.62 23.90
N GLU A 77 -8.63 -6.42 24.45
CA GLU A 77 -8.87 -6.15 25.88
C GLU A 77 -10.36 -6.01 26.19
#